data_AF-A0A673ARM6-F1
#
_entry.id   AF-A0A673ARM6-F1
#
_cell.length_a   1.000
_cell.length_b   1.000
_cell.length_c   1.000
_cell.angle_alpha   90.00
_cell.angle_beta   90.00
_cell.angle_gamma   90.00
#
_symmetry.space_group_name_H-M   'P 1'
#
loop_
_entity.id
_entity.type
_entity.pdbx_description
1 polymer ?
#
loop_
_entity_poly.entity_id
_entity_poly.type
_entity_poly.pdbx_seq_one_letter_code
_entity_poly.pdbx_strand_id
1 'polypeptide(L)'
;VVLGLSVFWFQTDPGGAPSLEKQLICPICVELFTKPVVILPCQHNLCRSCANLLYQVHLPTIGRFRCPSCRHEVVLDRHGVYGLQRNLLVENIIDVYKQEVSNMTCSDHEGEKVNIYCLTCRRPTCSLCKVFGSHQSCTVAPLTHVYEQQKVYAMQKQLVSQKFDRLFSIVDERRKAMMERITSEQEEKTGHAQALVRCYGDTAEANRKLMERASSSMEDPDTAAFVQNSRELISKVTAAASSCPTETLTPGFENMNHYTFTFSQQEEVLQNIDFPRGKDLCRVNECYCDKSVVLVLLSGQ
;
A
#
# COMPACT_ATOMS: atom_id res chain seq x y z
N VAL A 1 0.57 -2.38 -33.22
CA VAL A 1 -0.12 -1.18 -33.75
C VAL A 1 -1.48 -0.98 -33.07
N VAL A 2 -1.63 -1.50 -31.85
CA VAL A 2 -2.92 -1.65 -31.18
C VAL A 2 -2.84 -0.81 -29.90
N LEU A 3 -3.84 0.06 -29.65
CA LEU A 3 -4.29 0.58 -28.34
C LEU A 3 -4.21 2.08 -27.98
N GLY A 4 -3.57 2.95 -28.74
CA GLY A 4 -3.45 4.36 -28.33
C GLY A 4 -4.61 5.28 -28.78
N LEU A 5 -5.64 4.75 -29.43
CA LEU A 5 -6.74 5.60 -29.91
C LEU A 5 -7.58 6.16 -28.75
N SER A 6 -7.55 5.53 -27.57
CA SER A 6 -8.28 6.05 -26.39
C SER A 6 -7.55 7.14 -25.60
N VAL A 7 -6.23 7.36 -25.80
CA VAL A 7 -5.48 8.39 -25.07
C VAL A 7 -5.70 9.80 -25.64
N PHE A 8 -6.24 9.92 -26.85
CA PHE A 8 -6.61 11.20 -27.46
C PHE A 8 -7.99 11.72 -27.05
N TRP A 9 -8.83 10.91 -26.41
CA TRP A 9 -10.17 11.28 -25.93
C TRP A 9 -10.17 12.01 -24.57
N PHE A 10 -9.10 12.72 -24.22
CA PHE A 10 -9.09 13.58 -23.02
C PHE A 10 -9.80 14.93 -23.22
N GLN A 11 -10.45 15.14 -24.38
CA GLN A 11 -11.39 16.24 -24.57
C GLN A 11 -12.75 15.68 -25.03
N THR A 12 -13.70 15.62 -24.09
CA THR A 12 -15.16 15.63 -24.27
C THR A 12 -15.81 14.54 -25.13
N ASP A 13 -16.27 13.47 -24.49
CA ASP A 13 -17.54 12.80 -24.86
C ASP A 13 -18.36 12.57 -23.58
N PRO A 14 -19.40 13.37 -23.30
CA PRO A 14 -20.19 13.28 -22.07
C PRO A 14 -21.30 12.22 -22.17
N GLY A 15 -20.99 11.00 -22.65
CA GLY A 15 -22.04 9.97 -22.78
C GLY A 15 -21.68 8.58 -23.35
N GLY A 16 -20.41 8.23 -23.54
CA GLY A 16 -20.01 6.93 -24.09
C GLY A 16 -19.51 5.96 -23.01
N ALA A 17 -20.02 4.73 -22.98
CA ALA A 17 -19.52 3.64 -22.13
C ALA A 17 -17.99 3.48 -22.27
N PRO A 18 -17.25 3.06 -21.22
CA PRO A 18 -15.81 2.84 -21.33
C PRO A 18 -15.53 1.82 -22.44
N SER A 19 -14.76 2.23 -23.45
CA SER A 19 -14.39 1.35 -24.55
C SER A 19 -13.74 0.07 -24.02
N LEU A 20 -14.17 -1.09 -24.52
CA LEU A 20 -13.68 -2.42 -24.15
C LEU A 20 -12.14 -2.49 -24.11
N GLU A 21 -11.50 -1.75 -25.01
CA GLU A 21 -10.06 -1.51 -25.08
C GLU A 21 -9.41 -1.16 -23.73
N LYS A 22 -10.00 -0.23 -22.95
CA LYS A 22 -9.45 0.20 -21.65
C LYS A 22 -9.44 -0.94 -20.62
N GLN A 23 -10.34 -1.91 -20.75
CA GLN A 23 -10.45 -3.04 -19.84
C GLN A 23 -9.41 -4.14 -20.13
N LEU A 24 -8.76 -4.08 -21.30
CA LEU A 24 -7.74 -5.05 -21.74
C LEU A 24 -6.29 -4.55 -21.54
N ILE A 25 -6.13 -3.39 -20.91
CA ILE A 25 -4.83 -2.76 -20.67
C ILE A 25 -4.32 -3.15 -19.28
N CYS A 26 -3.07 -3.58 -19.22
CA CYS A 26 -2.39 -3.81 -17.95
C CYS A 26 -2.00 -2.48 -17.29
N PRO A 27 -2.36 -2.25 -16.01
CA PRO A 27 -2.00 -1.02 -15.29
C PRO A 27 -0.50 -0.93 -14.96
N ILE A 28 0.31 -1.93 -15.35
CA ILE A 28 1.74 -2.01 -15.05
C ILE A 28 2.67 -1.92 -16.25
N CYS A 29 2.26 -2.37 -17.44
CA CYS A 29 3.02 -2.12 -18.66
C CYS A 29 2.35 -1.09 -19.58
N VAL A 30 1.12 -0.68 -19.24
CA VAL A 30 0.22 0.18 -20.05
C VAL A 30 0.11 -0.29 -21.49
N GLU A 31 0.06 -1.61 -21.65
CA GLU A 31 -0.10 -2.32 -22.92
C GLU A 31 -1.26 -3.31 -22.79
N LEU A 32 -1.70 -3.88 -23.92
CA LEU A 32 -2.58 -5.07 -23.90
C LEU A 32 -1.96 -6.09 -22.95
N PHE A 33 -2.79 -6.77 -22.16
CA PHE A 33 -2.24 -7.79 -21.30
C PHE A 33 -1.44 -8.82 -22.11
N THR A 34 -0.21 -9.04 -21.67
CA THR A 34 0.68 -10.05 -22.23
C THR A 34 0.39 -11.36 -21.54
N LYS A 35 0.12 -12.40 -22.33
CA LYS A 35 -0.12 -13.75 -21.81
C LYS A 35 1.14 -14.27 -21.12
N PRO A 36 1.02 -14.96 -19.98
CA PRO A 36 -0.23 -15.28 -19.28
C PRO A 36 -0.76 -14.12 -18.44
N VAL A 37 -2.09 -13.95 -18.43
CA VAL A 37 -2.79 -12.93 -17.63
C VAL A 37 -3.18 -13.54 -16.31
N VAL A 38 -2.68 -13.01 -15.19
CA VAL A 38 -2.94 -13.52 -13.85
C VAL A 38 -4.05 -12.73 -13.16
N ILE A 39 -4.88 -13.45 -12.40
CA ILE A 39 -5.96 -12.88 -11.58
C ILE A 39 -5.45 -12.74 -10.15
N LEU A 40 -5.55 -11.53 -9.61
CA LEU A 40 -5.27 -11.25 -8.20
C LEU A 40 -6.48 -11.62 -7.32
N PRO A 41 -6.31 -11.87 -6.01
CA PRO A 41 -7.42 -12.14 -5.09
C PRO A 41 -8.52 -11.08 -5.09
N CYS A 42 -8.16 -9.82 -5.40
CA CYS A 42 -9.10 -8.71 -5.57
C CYS A 42 -9.77 -8.65 -6.96
N GLN A 43 -9.68 -9.70 -7.77
CA GLN A 43 -10.24 -9.84 -9.12
C GLN A 43 -9.69 -8.88 -10.19
N HIS A 44 -8.61 -8.15 -9.88
CA HIS A 44 -7.88 -7.38 -10.89
C HIS A 44 -6.88 -8.25 -11.64
N ASN A 45 -6.66 -7.91 -12.91
CA ASN A 45 -5.79 -8.66 -13.82
C ASN A 45 -4.45 -7.96 -13.98
N LEU A 46 -3.37 -8.75 -14.10
CA LEU A 46 -2.02 -8.27 -14.44
C LEU A 46 -1.36 -9.21 -15.46
N CYS A 47 -0.41 -8.69 -16.24
CA CYS A 47 0.52 -9.59 -16.93
C CYS A 47 1.34 -10.35 -15.87
N ARG A 48 1.63 -11.64 -16.08
CA ARG A 48 2.49 -12.38 -15.15
C ARG A 48 3.85 -11.72 -14.95
N SER A 49 4.46 -11.21 -16.02
CA SER A 49 5.73 -10.46 -15.96
C SER A 49 5.62 -9.21 -15.06
N CYS A 50 4.51 -8.50 -15.15
CA CYS A 50 4.24 -7.32 -14.34
C CYS A 50 4.02 -7.66 -12.86
N ALA A 51 3.28 -8.73 -12.57
CA ALA A 51 3.10 -9.21 -11.20
C ALA A 51 4.45 -9.67 -10.59
N ASN A 52 5.31 -10.33 -11.38
CA ASN A 52 6.66 -10.70 -10.95
C ASN A 52 7.53 -9.47 -10.60
N LEU A 53 7.45 -8.40 -11.40
CA LEU A 53 8.17 -7.16 -11.10
C LEU A 53 7.74 -6.57 -9.76
N LEU A 54 6.43 -6.49 -9.51
CA LEU A 54 5.89 -5.98 -8.24
C LEU A 54 6.33 -6.83 -7.05
N TYR A 55 6.35 -8.15 -7.23
CA TYR A 55 6.78 -9.10 -6.22
C TYR A 55 8.27 -8.94 -5.86
N GLN A 56 9.14 -8.73 -6.86
CA GLN A 56 10.58 -8.57 -6.63
C GLN A 56 10.96 -7.24 -5.95
N VAL A 57 10.26 -6.15 -6.26
CA VAL A 57 10.55 -4.81 -5.71
C VAL A 57 10.30 -4.71 -4.20
N HIS A 58 9.39 -5.52 -3.66
CA HIS A 58 8.98 -5.45 -2.25
C HIS A 58 9.86 -6.29 -1.29
N LEU A 59 11.01 -6.80 -1.75
CA LEU A 59 11.88 -7.76 -1.06
C LEU A 59 11.16 -9.11 -0.77
N PRO A 60 11.82 -10.26 -1.02
CA PRO A 60 11.20 -11.59 -0.91
C PRO A 60 10.89 -12.04 0.54
N THR A 61 11.13 -11.22 1.56
CA THR A 61 11.00 -11.61 2.97
C THR A 61 9.57 -11.74 3.46
N ILE A 62 8.58 -11.13 2.78
CA ILE A 62 7.19 -11.11 3.29
C ILE A 62 6.18 -11.76 2.33
N GLY A 63 6.54 -12.06 1.09
CA GLY A 63 5.63 -12.76 0.18
C GLY A 63 4.40 -11.94 -0.24
N ARG A 64 4.42 -10.61 -0.07
CA ARG A 64 3.26 -9.71 -0.25
C ARG A 64 3.55 -8.56 -1.19
N PHE A 65 2.53 -8.09 -1.90
CA PHE A 65 2.56 -6.82 -2.64
C PHE A 65 1.15 -6.21 -2.69
N ARG A 66 1.02 -4.92 -3.07
CA ARG A 66 -0.29 -4.27 -3.22
C ARG A 66 -0.75 -4.24 -4.68
N CYS A 67 -2.03 -4.49 -4.90
CA CYS A 67 -2.65 -4.39 -6.22
C CYS A 67 -2.53 -2.94 -6.76
N PRO A 68 -2.01 -2.71 -7.97
CA PRO A 68 -1.90 -1.37 -8.55
C PRO A 68 -3.25 -0.69 -8.83
N SER A 69 -4.30 -1.46 -9.04
CA SER A 69 -5.62 -0.95 -9.40
C SER A 69 -6.46 -0.54 -8.19
N CYS A 70 -6.44 -1.33 -7.11
CA CYS A 70 -7.29 -1.09 -5.93
C CYS A 70 -6.54 -1.07 -4.60
N ARG A 71 -5.21 -1.20 -4.61
CA ARG A 71 -4.33 -1.22 -3.42
C ARG A 71 -4.56 -2.36 -2.44
N HIS A 72 -5.42 -3.32 -2.77
CA HIS A 72 -5.64 -4.53 -1.98
C HIS A 72 -4.32 -5.28 -1.77
N GLU A 73 -4.08 -5.74 -0.54
CA GLU A 73 -2.90 -6.51 -0.20
C GLU A 73 -3.01 -7.93 -0.76
N VAL A 74 -2.07 -8.29 -1.61
CA VAL A 74 -1.97 -9.63 -2.21
C VAL A 74 -0.91 -10.41 -1.44
N VAL A 75 -1.34 -11.48 -0.79
CA VAL A 75 -0.46 -12.45 -0.13
C VAL A 75 -0.26 -13.64 -1.06
N LEU A 76 1.01 -13.97 -1.33
CA LEU A 76 1.37 -15.10 -2.18
C LEU A 76 1.85 -16.28 -1.33
N ASP A 77 1.60 -17.48 -1.83
CA ASP A 77 2.07 -18.72 -1.22
C ASP A 77 3.53 -19.02 -1.64
N ARG A 78 4.00 -20.24 -1.31
CA ARG A 78 5.33 -20.74 -1.71
C ARG A 78 5.58 -20.75 -3.23
N HIS A 79 4.54 -20.76 -4.05
CA HIS A 79 4.65 -20.76 -5.51
C HIS A 79 4.70 -19.33 -6.08
N GLY A 80 4.54 -18.30 -5.22
CA GLY A 80 4.64 -16.91 -5.60
C GLY A 80 3.62 -16.54 -6.67
N VAL A 81 4.05 -15.70 -7.62
CA VAL A 81 3.20 -15.22 -8.74
C VAL A 81 2.76 -16.36 -9.67
N TYR A 82 3.52 -17.45 -9.76
CA TYR A 82 3.19 -18.59 -10.61
C TYR A 82 2.01 -19.41 -10.08
N GLY A 83 1.70 -19.30 -8.78
CA GLY A 83 0.51 -19.89 -8.16
C GLY A 83 -0.79 -19.13 -8.48
N LEU A 84 -0.71 -17.91 -9.02
CA LEU A 84 -1.91 -17.14 -9.39
C LEU A 84 -2.62 -17.76 -10.60
N GLN A 85 -3.95 -17.79 -10.53
CA GLN A 85 -4.79 -18.31 -11.59
C GLN A 85 -4.69 -17.46 -12.85
N ARG A 86 -4.78 -18.11 -14.01
CA ARG A 86 -4.83 -17.44 -15.31
C ARG A 86 -6.25 -17.04 -15.68
N ASN A 87 -6.40 -15.86 -16.26
CA ASN A 87 -7.67 -15.42 -16.85
C ASN A 87 -7.73 -15.77 -18.34
N LEU A 88 -8.06 -17.03 -18.65
CA LEU A 88 -8.15 -17.49 -20.04
C LEU A 88 -9.22 -16.73 -20.84
N LEU A 89 -10.28 -16.24 -20.18
CA LEU A 89 -11.31 -15.43 -20.83
C LEU A 89 -10.72 -14.12 -21.35
N VAL A 90 -10.01 -13.37 -20.49
CA VAL A 90 -9.33 -12.13 -20.89
C VAL A 90 -8.27 -12.42 -21.96
N GLU A 91 -7.52 -13.53 -21.81
CA GLU A 91 -6.56 -13.96 -22.82
C GLU A 91 -7.21 -14.22 -24.20
N ASN A 92 -8.40 -14.82 -24.24
CA ASN A 92 -9.13 -15.10 -25.48
C ASN A 92 -9.72 -13.82 -26.08
N ILE A 93 -10.29 -12.94 -25.24
CA ILE A 93 -10.80 -11.63 -25.69
C ILE A 93 -9.68 -10.81 -26.34
N ILE A 94 -8.46 -10.84 -25.78
CA ILE A 94 -7.30 -10.17 -26.35
C ILE A 94 -6.96 -10.70 -27.75
N ASP A 95 -7.08 -12.00 -27.99
CA ASP A 95 -6.78 -12.58 -29.31
C ASP A 95 -7.81 -12.14 -30.35
N VAL A 96 -9.11 -12.19 -30.01
CA VAL A 96 -10.20 -11.72 -30.88
C VAL A 96 -10.03 -10.23 -31.18
N TYR A 97 -9.78 -9.43 -30.14
CA TYR A 97 -9.57 -7.99 -30.29
C TYR A 97 -8.35 -7.67 -31.17
N LYS A 98 -7.24 -8.39 -31.03
CA LYS A 98 -6.06 -8.22 -31.88
C LYS A 98 -6.37 -8.52 -33.35
N GLN A 99 -7.20 -9.53 -33.63
CA GLN A 99 -7.62 -9.85 -34.99
C GLN A 99 -8.49 -8.74 -35.59
N GLU A 100 -9.49 -8.25 -34.84
CA GLU A 100 -10.37 -7.16 -35.27
C GLU A 100 -9.60 -5.87 -35.59
N VAL A 101 -8.67 -5.46 -34.72
CA VAL A 101 -7.88 -4.24 -34.94
C VAL A 101 -6.88 -4.41 -36.08
N SER A 102 -6.34 -5.62 -36.31
CA SER A 102 -5.42 -5.87 -37.43
C SER A 102 -6.06 -5.75 -38.82
N ASN A 103 -7.40 -5.84 -38.86
CA ASN A 103 -8.21 -5.76 -40.07
C ASN A 103 -8.80 -4.36 -40.31
N MET A 104 -8.41 -3.35 -39.52
CA MET A 104 -8.93 -1.99 -39.69
C MET A 104 -8.38 -1.35 -40.97
N THR A 105 -9.28 -1.12 -41.93
CA THR A 105 -8.99 -0.52 -43.23
C THR A 105 -9.46 0.93 -43.31
N CYS A 106 -8.94 1.66 -44.28
CA CYS A 106 -9.33 3.03 -44.56
C CYS A 106 -10.74 3.10 -45.16
N SER A 107 -11.58 4.01 -44.66
CA SER A 107 -12.93 4.24 -45.18
C SER A 107 -12.95 4.80 -46.60
N ASP A 108 -11.91 5.55 -46.99
CA ASP A 108 -11.82 6.19 -48.30
C ASP A 108 -11.07 5.32 -49.32
N HIS A 109 -10.34 4.28 -48.86
CA HIS A 109 -9.48 3.46 -49.72
C HIS A 109 -9.61 1.98 -49.33
N GLU A 110 -10.35 1.22 -50.14
CA GLU A 110 -10.59 -0.20 -49.90
C GLU A 110 -9.28 -1.01 -49.88
N GLY A 111 -9.16 -1.91 -48.90
CA GLY A 111 -7.99 -2.78 -48.73
C GLY A 111 -6.76 -2.12 -48.10
N GLU A 112 -6.73 -0.79 -48.00
CA GLU A 112 -5.60 -0.08 -47.39
C GLU A 112 -5.67 -0.07 -45.88
N LYS A 113 -4.55 -0.42 -45.24
CA LYS A 113 -4.44 -0.42 -43.78
C LYS A 113 -4.21 0.98 -43.23
N VAL A 114 -4.85 1.27 -42.11
CA VAL A 114 -4.62 2.50 -41.36
C VAL A 114 -3.32 2.36 -40.56
N ASN A 115 -2.26 3.07 -40.98
CA ASN A 115 -0.91 2.96 -40.41
C ASN A 115 -0.22 4.32 -40.19
N ILE A 116 -0.89 5.42 -40.51
CA ILE A 116 -0.38 6.79 -40.36
C ILE A 116 -1.29 7.57 -39.40
N TYR A 117 -0.70 8.44 -38.60
CA TYR A 117 -1.44 9.42 -37.82
C TYR A 117 -1.28 10.81 -38.42
N CYS A 118 -2.40 11.46 -38.74
CA CYS A 118 -2.38 12.84 -39.22
C CYS A 118 -2.39 13.80 -38.03
N LEU A 119 -1.27 14.49 -37.79
CA LEU A 119 -1.11 15.45 -36.69
C LEU A 119 -1.94 16.71 -36.90
N THR A 120 -2.08 17.15 -38.16
CA THR A 120 -2.88 18.33 -38.52
C THR A 120 -4.37 18.09 -38.28
N CYS A 121 -4.89 16.93 -38.66
CA CYS A 121 -6.32 16.61 -38.56
C CYS A 121 -6.68 15.76 -37.33
N ARG A 122 -5.68 15.43 -36.48
CA ARG A 122 -5.82 14.64 -35.25
C ARG A 122 -6.56 13.31 -35.44
N ARG A 123 -6.36 12.66 -36.59
CA ARG A 123 -7.05 11.40 -36.93
C ARG A 123 -6.12 10.38 -37.60
N PRO A 124 -6.34 9.08 -37.38
CA PRO A 124 -5.60 8.04 -38.08
C PRO A 124 -6.01 7.99 -39.56
N THR A 125 -5.07 7.64 -40.42
CA THR A 125 -5.22 7.65 -41.88
C THR A 125 -4.33 6.57 -42.53
N CYS A 126 -4.45 6.38 -43.85
CA CYS A 126 -3.64 5.43 -44.61
C CYS A 126 -2.62 6.14 -45.52
N SER A 127 -1.72 5.36 -46.10
CA SER A 127 -0.71 5.84 -47.05
C SER A 127 -1.33 6.55 -48.25
N LEU A 128 -2.43 6.03 -48.81
CA LEU A 128 -3.09 6.64 -49.97
C LEU A 128 -3.74 7.99 -49.65
N CYS A 129 -4.38 8.12 -48.48
CA CYS A 129 -4.87 9.41 -48.00
C CYS A 129 -3.77 10.47 -47.91
N LYS A 130 -2.54 10.07 -47.53
CA LYS A 130 -1.39 10.97 -47.45
C LYS A 130 -0.82 11.31 -48.82
N VAL A 131 -0.68 10.34 -49.73
CA VAL A 131 0.01 10.59 -51.01
C VAL A 131 -0.92 11.21 -52.06
N PHE A 132 -2.17 10.75 -52.14
CA PHE A 132 -3.11 11.16 -53.19
C PHE A 132 -4.45 11.69 -52.66
N GLY A 133 -4.74 11.50 -51.37
CA GLY A 133 -6.02 11.87 -50.79
C GLY A 133 -6.04 13.24 -50.09
N SER A 134 -6.96 13.36 -49.14
CA SER A 134 -7.25 14.62 -48.42
C SER A 134 -6.17 15.08 -47.44
N HIS A 135 -5.11 14.29 -47.21
CA HIS A 135 -4.05 14.60 -46.25
C HIS A 135 -2.68 14.91 -46.89
N GLN A 136 -2.65 15.24 -48.19
CA GLN A 136 -1.42 15.57 -48.92
C GLN A 136 -0.58 16.66 -48.24
N SER A 137 -1.19 17.80 -47.91
CA SER A 137 -0.51 18.93 -47.26
C SER A 137 -0.45 18.81 -45.73
N CYS A 138 -1.01 17.74 -45.15
CA CYS A 138 -1.04 17.58 -43.70
C CYS A 138 0.30 17.04 -43.16
N THR A 139 0.65 17.46 -41.95
CA THR A 139 1.76 16.85 -41.21
C THR A 139 1.30 15.52 -40.65
N VAL A 140 2.09 14.48 -40.89
CA VAL A 140 1.77 13.11 -40.48
C VAL A 140 2.98 12.44 -39.84
N ALA A 141 2.72 11.42 -39.03
CA ALA A 141 3.73 10.55 -38.45
C ALA A 141 3.28 9.09 -38.58
N PRO A 142 4.21 8.12 -38.62
CA PRO A 142 3.85 6.72 -38.50
C PRO A 142 3.05 6.49 -37.22
N LEU A 143 1.94 5.75 -37.32
CA LEU A 143 1.07 5.49 -36.18
C LEU A 143 1.83 4.73 -35.08
N THR A 144 2.79 3.88 -35.45
CA THR A 144 3.72 3.19 -34.54
C THR A 144 4.51 4.15 -33.67
N HIS A 145 5.07 5.21 -34.26
CA HIS A 145 5.88 6.20 -33.53
C HIS A 145 5.04 6.98 -32.51
N VAL A 146 3.83 7.39 -32.89
CA VAL A 146 2.90 8.07 -31.96
C VAL A 146 2.55 7.16 -30.78
N TYR A 147 2.33 5.86 -31.02
CA TYR A 147 2.07 4.90 -29.96
C TYR A 147 3.26 4.66 -29.05
N GLU A 148 4.46 4.49 -29.60
CA GLU A 148 5.67 4.31 -28.82
C GLU A 148 5.93 5.52 -27.92
N GLN A 149 5.71 6.73 -28.43
CA GLN A 149 5.84 7.94 -27.63
C GLN A 149 4.79 8.02 -26.52
N GLN A 150 3.52 7.72 -26.82
CA GLN A 150 2.45 7.66 -25.80
C GLN A 150 2.74 6.62 -24.73
N LYS A 151 3.26 5.46 -25.11
CA LYS A 151 3.66 4.39 -24.19
C LYS A 151 4.73 4.90 -23.22
N VAL A 152 5.74 5.62 -23.71
CA VAL A 152 6.78 6.20 -22.84
C VAL A 152 6.18 7.13 -21.79
N TYR A 153 5.28 8.04 -22.17
CA TYR A 153 4.60 8.92 -21.21
C TYR A 153 3.76 8.15 -20.19
N ALA A 154 3.02 7.14 -20.65
CA ALA A 154 2.21 6.32 -19.76
C ALA A 154 3.06 5.51 -18.77
N MET A 155 4.19 4.97 -19.23
CA MET A 155 5.18 4.29 -18.38
C MET A 155 5.80 5.23 -17.35
N GLN A 156 6.17 6.45 -17.75
CA GLN A 156 6.70 7.46 -16.83
C GLN A 156 5.69 7.80 -15.74
N LYS A 157 4.42 8.05 -16.11
CA LYS A 157 3.33 8.31 -15.16
C LYS A 157 3.19 7.19 -14.13
N GLN A 158 3.23 5.95 -14.61
CA GLN A 158 3.09 4.78 -13.75
C GLN A 158 4.31 4.58 -12.84
N LEU A 159 5.52 4.81 -13.34
CA LEU A 159 6.74 4.74 -12.53
C LEU A 159 6.70 5.72 -11.37
N VAL A 160 6.27 6.97 -11.63
CA VAL A 160 6.09 7.98 -10.58
C VAL A 160 5.07 7.50 -9.54
N SER A 161 3.91 7.01 -9.98
CA SER A 161 2.89 6.44 -9.09
C SER A 161 3.46 5.33 -8.18
N GLN A 162 4.22 4.39 -8.75
CA GLN A 162 4.83 3.30 -7.99
C GLN A 162 5.84 3.78 -6.94
N LYS A 163 6.65 4.80 -7.26
CA LYS A 163 7.61 5.38 -6.32
C LYS A 163 6.86 6.04 -5.14
N PHE A 164 5.77 6.74 -5.40
CA PHE A 164 4.91 7.29 -4.35
C PHE A 164 4.24 6.21 -3.50
N ASP A 165 3.70 5.15 -4.11
CA ASP A 165 3.12 4.04 -3.36
C ASP A 165 4.15 3.37 -2.42
N ARG A 166 5.42 3.29 -2.83
CA ARG A 166 6.52 2.83 -1.96
C ARG A 166 6.77 3.80 -0.80
N LEU A 167 6.81 5.11 -1.05
CA LEU A 167 6.96 6.12 0.00
C LEU A 167 5.82 6.04 1.02
N PHE A 168 4.56 5.94 0.56
CA PHE A 168 3.41 5.76 1.44
C PHE A 168 3.52 4.50 2.30
N SER A 169 4.03 3.40 1.73
CA SER A 169 4.23 2.15 2.45
C SER A 169 5.23 2.31 3.60
N ILE A 170 6.37 2.97 3.35
CA ILE A 170 7.39 3.24 4.37
C ILE A 170 6.83 4.12 5.49
N VAL A 171 6.09 5.18 5.15
CA VAL A 171 5.49 6.08 6.13
C VAL A 171 4.45 5.35 6.97
N ASP A 172 3.62 4.50 6.36
CA ASP A 172 2.62 3.69 7.08
C ASP A 172 3.26 2.68 8.04
N GLU A 173 4.32 1.99 7.62
CA GLU A 173 5.08 1.07 8.46
C GLU A 173 5.69 1.79 9.67
N ARG A 174 6.28 2.97 9.46
CA ARG A 174 6.86 3.78 10.55
C ARG A 174 5.79 4.31 11.50
N ARG A 175 4.63 4.72 10.98
CA ARG A 175 3.47 5.10 11.79
C ARG A 175 3.03 3.97 12.70
N LYS A 176 2.86 2.76 12.16
CA LYS A 176 2.47 1.56 12.93
C LYS A 176 3.48 1.24 14.02
N ALA A 177 4.76 1.18 13.68
CA ALA A 177 5.81 0.88 14.65
C ALA A 177 5.91 1.92 15.77
N MET A 178 5.74 3.21 15.46
CA MET A 178 5.73 4.27 16.48
C MET A 178 4.51 4.15 17.39
N MET A 179 3.33 3.88 16.82
CA MET A 179 2.09 3.69 17.57
C MET A 179 2.15 2.48 18.50
N GLU A 180 2.68 1.35 18.01
CA GLU A 180 2.84 0.11 18.77
C GLU A 180 3.76 0.30 19.99
N ARG A 181 4.84 1.08 19.86
CA ARG A 181 5.73 1.41 20.98
C ARG A 181 4.99 2.20 22.07
N ILE A 182 4.20 3.19 21.68
CA ILE A 182 3.41 4.01 22.61
C ILE A 182 2.39 3.14 23.33
N THR A 183 1.66 2.30 22.61
CA THR A 183 0.64 1.42 23.19
C THR A 183 1.26 0.39 24.13
N SER A 184 2.40 -0.22 23.76
CA SER A 184 3.09 -1.19 24.60
C SER A 184 3.57 -0.57 25.92
N GLU A 185 4.18 0.62 25.89
CA GLU A 185 4.62 1.29 27.12
C GLU A 185 3.42 1.71 27.98
N GLN A 186 2.33 2.16 27.35
CA GLN A 186 1.10 2.49 28.06
C GLN A 186 0.46 1.26 28.71
N GLU A 187 0.39 0.12 28.03
CA GLU A 187 -0.15 -1.14 28.53
C GLU A 187 0.70 -1.69 29.69
N GLU A 188 2.02 -1.61 29.60
CA GLU A 188 2.91 -2.01 30.70
C GLU A 188 2.68 -1.14 31.94
N LYS A 189 2.64 0.18 31.77
CA LYS A 189 2.41 1.13 32.87
C LYS A 189 1.04 0.95 33.51
N THR A 190 -0.01 0.91 32.69
CA THR A 190 -1.38 0.71 33.18
C THR A 190 -1.57 -0.66 33.80
N GLY A 191 -0.99 -1.71 33.22
CA GLY A 191 -0.99 -3.07 33.77
C GLY A 191 -0.33 -3.16 35.13
N HIS A 192 0.83 -2.51 35.31
CA HIS A 192 1.51 -2.44 36.61
C HIS A 192 0.66 -1.70 37.66
N ALA A 193 0.10 -0.54 37.32
CA ALA A 193 -0.77 0.20 38.23
C ALA A 193 -2.02 -0.61 38.62
N GLN A 194 -2.65 -1.30 37.67
CA GLN A 194 -3.79 -2.19 37.93
C GLN A 194 -3.41 -3.38 38.82
N ALA A 195 -2.23 -3.96 38.63
CA ALA A 195 -1.73 -5.05 39.46
C ALA A 195 -1.53 -4.60 40.92
N LEU A 196 -0.96 -3.40 41.13
CA LEU A 196 -0.83 -2.80 42.46
C LEU A 196 -2.19 -2.56 43.11
N VAL A 197 -3.13 -1.92 42.40
CA VAL A 197 -4.49 -1.68 42.92
C VAL A 197 -5.18 -2.98 43.34
N ARG A 198 -5.08 -4.03 42.52
CA ARG A 198 -5.63 -5.35 42.85
C ARG A 198 -4.98 -5.94 44.09
N CYS A 199 -3.65 -5.90 44.19
CA CYS A 199 -2.92 -6.44 45.34
C CYS A 199 -3.28 -5.73 46.65
N TYR A 200 -3.34 -4.39 46.64
CA TYR A 200 -3.80 -3.61 47.79
C TYR A 200 -5.26 -3.91 48.13
N GLY A 201 -6.13 -4.04 47.12
CA GLY A 201 -7.54 -4.42 47.29
C GLY A 201 -7.71 -5.78 47.95
N ASP A 202 -7.00 -6.81 47.46
CA ASP A 202 -7.03 -8.17 48.01
C ASP A 202 -6.52 -8.19 49.46
N THR A 203 -5.46 -7.43 49.75
CA THR A 203 -4.90 -7.30 51.11
C THR A 203 -5.89 -6.61 52.06
N ALA A 204 -6.51 -5.51 51.61
CA ALA A 204 -7.52 -4.80 52.40
C ALA A 204 -8.75 -5.68 52.68
N GLU A 205 -9.21 -6.44 51.68
CA GLU A 205 -10.34 -7.36 51.80
C GLU A 205 -10.05 -8.54 52.73
N ALA A 206 -8.84 -9.12 52.66
CA ALA A 206 -8.40 -10.15 53.59
C ALA A 206 -8.36 -9.62 55.03
N ASN A 207 -7.84 -8.41 55.22
CA ASN A 207 -7.77 -7.76 56.53
C ASN A 207 -9.18 -7.44 57.07
N ARG A 208 -10.10 -6.98 56.22
CA ARG A 208 -11.51 -6.76 56.59
C ARG A 208 -12.16 -8.05 57.09
N LYS A 209 -11.98 -9.18 56.39
CA LYS A 209 -12.50 -10.49 56.82
C LYS A 209 -11.88 -10.96 58.15
N LEU A 210 -10.60 -10.71 58.37
CA LEU A 210 -9.93 -11.01 59.65
C LEU A 210 -10.54 -10.20 60.80
N MET A 211 -10.80 -8.91 60.56
CA MET A 211 -11.46 -8.04 61.55
C MET A 211 -12.91 -8.46 61.83
N GLU A 212 -13.67 -8.87 60.81
CA GLU A 212 -15.03 -9.41 61.00
C GLU A 212 -15.02 -10.68 61.85
N ARG A 213 -14.09 -11.60 61.59
CA ARG A 213 -13.91 -12.82 62.41
C ARG A 213 -13.50 -12.49 63.85
N ALA A 214 -12.67 -11.46 64.03
CA ALA A 214 -12.31 -10.95 65.34
C ALA A 214 -13.54 -10.47 66.10
N SER A 215 -14.36 -9.64 65.45
CA SER A 215 -15.60 -9.11 66.02
C SER A 215 -16.57 -10.23 66.41
N SER A 216 -16.85 -11.17 65.49
CA SER A 216 -17.76 -12.28 65.78
C SER A 216 -17.23 -13.21 66.89
N SER A 217 -15.92 -13.42 66.96
CA SER A 217 -15.33 -14.22 68.05
C SER A 217 -15.48 -13.52 69.40
N MET A 218 -15.44 -12.19 69.46
CA MET A 218 -15.65 -11.43 70.71
C MET A 218 -17.09 -11.52 71.24
N GLU A 219 -18.03 -11.99 70.42
CA GLU A 219 -19.44 -12.20 70.79
C GLU A 219 -19.73 -13.66 71.18
N ASP A 220 -18.72 -14.55 71.16
CA ASP A 220 -18.89 -15.99 71.44
C ASP A 220 -19.18 -16.25 72.94
N PRO A 221 -20.32 -16.89 73.28
CA PRO A 221 -20.66 -17.23 74.67
C PRO A 221 -19.79 -18.37 75.25
N ASP A 222 -19.11 -19.19 74.44
CA ASP A 222 -18.22 -20.25 74.92
C ASP A 222 -16.80 -19.72 75.18
N THR A 223 -16.52 -19.45 76.45
CA THR A 223 -15.22 -18.95 76.92
C THR A 223 -14.02 -19.84 76.56
N ALA A 224 -14.18 -21.17 76.45
CA ALA A 224 -13.06 -22.05 76.10
C ALA A 224 -12.73 -21.96 74.59
N ALA A 225 -13.77 -21.93 73.75
CA ALA A 225 -13.63 -21.74 72.30
C ALA A 225 -13.03 -20.36 71.97
N PHE A 226 -13.45 -19.30 72.68
CA PHE A 226 -12.90 -17.95 72.53
C PHE A 226 -11.39 -17.87 72.79
N VAL A 227 -10.90 -18.45 73.90
CA VAL A 227 -9.48 -18.42 74.26
C VAL A 227 -8.62 -19.22 73.27
N GLN A 228 -9.16 -20.30 72.70
CA GLN A 228 -8.46 -21.10 71.70
C GLN A 228 -8.37 -20.36 70.34
N ASN A 229 -9.46 -19.74 69.89
CA ASN A 229 -9.53 -19.03 68.61
C ASN A 229 -8.77 -17.69 68.62
N SER A 230 -8.73 -17.00 69.76
CA SER A 230 -8.05 -15.70 69.90
C SER A 230 -6.54 -15.78 69.67
N ARG A 231 -5.86 -16.86 70.11
CA ARG A 231 -4.42 -17.04 69.84
C ARG A 231 -4.10 -17.15 68.35
N GLU A 232 -4.90 -17.92 67.62
CA GLU A 232 -4.73 -18.10 66.17
C GLU A 232 -5.00 -16.78 65.42
N LEU A 233 -6.04 -16.06 65.85
CA LEU A 233 -6.43 -14.79 65.25
C LEU A 233 -5.37 -13.69 65.47
N ILE A 234 -4.81 -13.58 66.69
CA ILE A 234 -3.71 -12.65 67.00
C ILE A 234 -2.49 -12.95 66.11
N SER A 235 -2.16 -14.22 65.91
CA SER A 235 -1.07 -14.62 65.01
C SER A 235 -1.35 -14.19 63.56
N LYS A 236 -2.58 -14.36 63.06
CA LYS A 236 -2.96 -13.97 61.69
C LYS A 236 -2.98 -12.46 61.49
N VAL A 237 -3.49 -11.71 62.46
CA VAL A 237 -3.50 -10.23 62.43
C VAL A 237 -2.08 -9.67 62.46
N THR A 238 -1.19 -10.25 63.27
CA THR A 238 0.22 -9.85 63.35
C THR A 238 0.96 -10.13 62.02
N ALA A 239 0.68 -11.27 61.39
CA ALA A 239 1.23 -11.61 60.07
C ALA A 239 0.69 -10.68 58.96
N ALA A 240 -0.59 -10.33 59.00
CA ALA A 240 -1.21 -9.42 58.04
C ALA A 240 -0.69 -7.98 58.16
N ALA A 241 -0.40 -7.52 59.39
CA ALA A 241 0.19 -6.21 59.63
C ALA A 241 1.62 -6.07 59.07
N SER A 242 2.31 -7.20 58.85
CA SER A 242 3.67 -7.25 58.32
C SER A 242 3.74 -7.57 56.82
N SER A 243 2.62 -7.91 56.18
CA SER A 243 2.57 -8.34 54.77
C SER A 243 2.14 -7.26 53.77
N CYS A 244 2.24 -5.97 54.12
CA CYS A 244 1.81 -4.90 53.22
C CYS A 244 2.72 -4.82 51.98
N PRO A 245 2.18 -4.62 50.76
CA PRO A 245 3.02 -4.47 49.56
C PRO A 245 3.99 -3.29 49.70
N THR A 246 5.29 -3.57 49.57
CA THR A 246 6.38 -2.57 49.69
C THR A 246 6.56 -1.75 48.40
N GLU A 247 6.00 -2.22 47.28
CA GLU A 247 6.14 -1.60 45.97
C GLU A 247 5.09 -0.50 45.77
N THR A 248 5.56 0.71 45.47
CA THR A 248 4.73 1.88 45.17
C THR A 248 5.06 2.43 43.79
N LEU A 249 4.09 3.03 43.10
CA LEU A 249 4.35 3.74 41.85
C LEU A 249 5.39 4.84 42.07
N THR A 250 6.43 4.86 41.26
CA THR A 250 7.45 5.90 41.32
C THR A 250 6.89 7.24 40.81
N PRO A 251 7.29 8.39 41.38
CA PRO A 251 6.86 9.69 40.88
C PRO A 251 7.24 9.86 39.41
N GLY A 252 6.26 10.17 38.56
CA GLY A 252 6.46 10.34 37.12
C GLY A 252 6.31 9.08 36.27
N PHE A 253 5.97 7.93 36.87
CA PHE A 253 5.69 6.69 36.15
C PHE A 253 4.64 6.84 35.03
N GLU A 254 3.65 7.72 35.23
CA GLU A 254 2.59 8.00 34.26
C GLU A 254 3.03 8.93 33.11
N ASN A 255 4.24 9.49 33.16
CA ASN A 255 4.70 10.46 32.18
C ASN A 255 5.03 9.79 30.83
N MET A 256 4.41 10.29 29.76
CA MET A 256 4.58 9.84 28.37
C MET A 256 5.08 10.96 27.44
N ASN A 257 5.56 12.07 28.00
CA ASN A 257 5.94 13.27 27.24
C ASN A 257 7.17 13.07 26.34
N HIS A 258 7.96 12.01 26.52
CA HIS A 258 9.09 11.70 25.63
C HIS A 258 8.66 11.30 24.21
N TYR A 259 7.37 11.05 23.99
CA TYR A 259 6.80 10.81 22.67
C TYR A 259 6.43 12.09 21.90
N THR A 260 6.73 13.29 22.43
CA THR A 260 6.56 14.54 21.69
C THR A 260 7.62 14.64 20.60
N PHE A 261 7.25 14.38 19.35
CA PHE A 261 8.11 14.55 18.18
C PHE A 261 7.39 15.39 17.12
N THR A 262 8.11 16.31 16.49
CA THR A 262 7.58 17.19 15.44
C THR A 262 8.06 16.72 14.07
N PHE A 263 7.13 16.58 13.12
CA PHE A 263 7.42 16.09 11.76
C PHE A 263 7.83 17.19 10.77
N SER A 264 8.10 18.42 11.23
CA SER A 264 8.29 19.59 10.35
C SER A 264 9.37 19.39 9.27
N GLN A 265 10.50 18.78 9.62
CA GLN A 265 11.57 18.52 8.64
C GLN A 265 11.13 17.48 7.60
N GLN A 266 10.45 16.42 8.03
CA GLN A 266 9.96 15.37 7.14
C GLN A 266 8.85 15.88 6.23
N GLU A 267 7.98 16.73 6.75
CA GLU A 267 6.94 17.43 5.98
C GLU A 267 7.55 18.33 4.91
N GLU A 268 8.57 19.12 5.26
CA GLU A 268 9.29 19.98 4.30
C GLU A 268 9.92 19.16 3.17
N VAL A 269 10.58 18.03 3.49
CA VAL A 269 11.16 17.15 2.47
C VAL A 269 10.08 16.58 1.55
N LEU A 270 8.93 16.15 2.10
CA LEU A 270 7.82 15.60 1.31
C LEU A 270 7.15 16.67 0.44
N GLN A 271 7.01 17.91 0.93
CA GLN A 271 6.43 19.03 0.17
C GLN A 271 7.31 19.45 -1.01
N ASN A 272 8.62 19.25 -0.93
CA ASN A 272 9.58 19.64 -1.95
C ASN A 272 9.86 18.55 -3.01
N ILE A 273 9.12 17.44 -3.03
CA ILE A 273 9.26 16.40 -4.06
C ILE A 273 8.73 16.93 -5.40
N ASP A 274 9.64 17.14 -6.36
CA ASP A 274 9.33 17.61 -7.71
C ASP A 274 10.26 16.94 -8.76
N PHE A 275 9.94 17.08 -10.04
CA PHE A 275 10.82 16.67 -11.13
C PHE A 275 12.07 17.57 -11.19
N PRO A 276 13.25 17.02 -11.51
CA PRO A 276 14.47 17.81 -11.65
C PRO A 276 14.30 18.85 -12.76
N ARG A 277 14.57 20.12 -12.46
CA ARG A 277 14.54 21.20 -13.46
C ARG A 277 15.82 21.14 -14.28
N GLY A 278 15.71 21.34 -15.60
CA GLY A 278 16.75 21.03 -16.60
C GLY A 278 18.13 21.71 -16.48
N LYS A 279 18.46 22.38 -15.35
CA LYS A 279 19.80 22.88 -15.04
C LYS A 279 20.59 22.01 -14.04
N ASP A 280 19.95 21.01 -13.42
CA ASP A 280 20.60 20.11 -12.44
C ASP A 280 21.02 18.76 -13.02
N LEU A 281 20.95 18.60 -14.35
CA LEU A 281 21.54 17.44 -15.03
C LEU A 281 23.07 17.59 -15.05
N CYS A 282 23.68 17.05 -13.98
CA CYS A 282 25.09 16.75 -13.77
C CYS A 282 26.01 17.86 -13.25
N ARG A 283 26.25 17.84 -11.94
CA ARG A 283 27.56 18.16 -11.33
C ARG A 283 27.90 17.31 -10.10
N VAL A 284 27.52 16.03 -10.02
CA VAL A 284 28.10 15.16 -8.98
C VAL A 284 28.21 13.72 -9.47
N ASN A 285 29.45 13.24 -9.61
CA ASN A 285 29.80 11.83 -9.85
C ASN A 285 29.52 10.91 -8.64
N GLU A 286 28.67 11.31 -7.70
CA GLU A 286 28.39 10.59 -6.44
C GLU A 286 26.90 10.55 -6.07
N CYS A 287 25.99 11.00 -6.94
CA CYS A 287 24.57 10.87 -6.65
C CYS A 287 24.06 9.49 -7.12
N TYR A 288 23.73 8.63 -6.16
CA TYR A 288 22.93 7.40 -6.34
C TYR A 288 21.47 7.71 -6.74
N CYS A 289 21.27 8.65 -7.67
CA CYS A 289 19.99 8.84 -8.34
C CYS A 289 19.79 7.60 -9.22
N ASP A 290 18.80 6.79 -8.84
CA ASP A 290 18.35 5.59 -9.54
C ASP A 290 18.44 5.81 -11.08
N LYS A 291 19.42 5.16 -11.73
CA LYS A 291 19.80 5.34 -13.15
C LYS A 291 18.67 5.06 -14.15
N SER A 292 17.50 4.65 -13.66
CA SER A 292 16.32 4.27 -14.42
C SER A 292 15.57 5.45 -15.05
N VAL A 293 15.73 6.70 -14.55
CA VAL A 293 15.08 7.88 -15.15
C VAL A 293 15.96 8.55 -16.22
N VAL A 294 17.29 8.46 -16.09
CA VAL A 294 18.23 9.18 -16.97
C VAL A 294 18.40 8.50 -18.35
N LEU A 295 18.23 7.18 -18.43
CA LEU A 295 18.51 6.42 -19.65
C LEU A 295 17.51 6.65 -20.80
N VAL A 296 16.30 7.16 -20.53
CA VAL A 296 15.27 7.34 -21.57
C VAL A 296 15.32 8.74 -22.22
N LEU A 297 15.92 9.73 -21.53
CA LEU A 297 16.01 11.09 -22.07
C LEU A 297 17.13 11.26 -23.11
N LEU A 298 18.11 10.34 -23.18
CA LEU A 298 19.25 10.43 -24.10
C LEU A 298 19.06 9.67 -25.43
N SER A 299 17.96 8.93 -25.60
CA SER A 299 17.67 8.17 -26.83
C SER A 299 16.72 8.89 -27.80
N GLY A 300 16.51 10.20 -27.62
CA GLY A 300 15.60 11.03 -28.43
C GLY A 300 16.27 12.22 -29.11
N GLN A 301 17.50 12.06 -29.60
CA GLN A 301 18.13 12.98 -30.57
C GLN A 301 18.35 12.27 -31.90
#